data_AF-V7C0S4-F1
#
_entry.id   AF-V7C0S4-F1
#
_cell.length_a   1.000
_cell.length_b   1.000
_cell.length_c   1.000
_cell.angle_alpha   90.00
_cell.angle_beta   90.00
_cell.angle_gamma   90.00
#
_symmetry.space_group_name_H-M   'P 1'
#
loop_
_entity.id
_entity.type
_entity.pdbx_description
1 polymer ?
#
loop_
_entity_poly.entity_id
_entity_poly.type
_entity_poly.pdbx_seq_one_letter_code
_entity_poly.pdbx_strand_id
1 'polypeptide(L)'
;HDNLTVNCKDKRNDLGVHTLKAEETYTFIFRPNLFFNVTLYFCRFVWIGVSHYFDIYRQDRDKCVEYHWDIFERGPCKIYPKNNECFLWNN
;
A
#
# COMPACT_ATOMS: atom_id res chain seq x y z
N HIS A 1 -4.47 -20.76 -4.20
CA HIS A 1 -4.00 -19.38 -4.00
C HIS A 1 -5.05 -18.66 -3.19
N ASP A 2 -4.68 -18.17 -2.02
CA ASP A 2 -5.60 -17.41 -1.17
C ASP A 2 -5.75 -16.00 -1.72
N ASN A 3 -6.97 -15.47 -1.65
CA ASN A 3 -7.23 -14.11 -2.09
C ASN A 3 -6.71 -13.12 -1.03
N LEU A 4 -6.15 -12.01 -1.50
CA LEU A 4 -5.76 -10.88 -0.66
C LEU A 4 -6.89 -9.84 -0.67
N THR A 5 -7.48 -9.57 0.50
CA THR A 5 -8.36 -8.43 0.66
C THR A 5 -7.56 -7.21 1.09
N VAL A 6 -7.60 -6.15 0.29
CA VAL A 6 -6.96 -4.86 0.56
C VAL A 6 -8.01 -3.78 0.83
N ASN A 7 -7.80 -2.99 1.87
CA ASN A 7 -8.54 -1.75 2.10
C ASN A 7 -7.55 -0.62 2.40
N CYS A 8 -7.52 0.38 1.53
CA CYS A 8 -6.64 1.54 1.66
C CYS A 8 -7.44 2.80 1.99
N LYS A 9 -6.91 3.64 2.87
CA LYS A 9 -7.54 4.92 3.23
C LYS A 9 -6.53 5.97 3.65
N ASP A 10 -6.95 7.22 3.57
CA ASP A 10 -6.30 8.35 4.22
C ASP A 10 -7.14 8.81 5.45
N LYS A 11 -6.83 9.99 6.00
CA LYS A 11 -7.56 10.56 7.14
C LYS A 11 -9.05 10.83 6.87
N ARG A 12 -9.45 11.07 5.62
CA ARG A 12 -10.76 11.60 5.20
C ARG A 12 -11.50 10.71 4.18
N ASN A 13 -10.79 9.85 3.48
CA ASN A 13 -11.26 9.11 2.33
C ASN A 13 -10.92 7.63 2.50
N ASP A 14 -11.93 6.78 2.36
CA ASP A 14 -11.79 5.33 2.27
C ASP A 14 -11.89 4.94 0.78
N LEU A 15 -10.91 4.21 0.27
CA LEU A 15 -10.85 3.79 -1.14
C LEU A 15 -11.62 2.49 -1.41
N GLY A 16 -12.25 1.94 -0.37
CA GLY A 16 -13.04 0.72 -0.42
C GLY A 16 -12.22 -0.55 -0.23
N VAL A 17 -12.96 -1.66 -0.14
CA VAL A 17 -12.41 -3.00 -0.01
C VAL A 17 -12.31 -3.65 -1.38
N HIS A 18 -11.12 -4.14 -1.73
CA HIS A 18 -10.86 -4.84 -2.99
C HIS A 18 -10.29 -6.23 -2.67
N THR A 19 -10.69 -7.24 -3.43
CA THR A 19 -10.18 -8.60 -3.29
C THR A 19 -9.38 -8.94 -4.53
N LEU A 20 -8.10 -9.25 -4.34
CA LEU A 20 -7.13 -9.55 -5.38
C LEU A 20 -6.76 -11.03 -5.33
N LYS A 21 -6.67 -11.66 -6.50
CA LYS A 21 -5.98 -12.93 -6.67
C LYS A 21 -4.48 -12.71 -6.74
N ALA A 22 -3.71 -13.79 -6.66
CA ALA A 22 -2.27 -13.73 -6.92
C ALA A 22 -2.02 -13.09 -8.30
N GLU A 23 -1.02 -12.20 -8.36
CA GLU A 23 -0.62 -11.45 -9.57
C GLU A 23 -1.64 -10.41 -10.08
N GLU A 24 -2.79 -10.23 -9.42
CA GLU A 24 -3.70 -9.11 -9.73
C GLU A 24 -3.21 -7.81 -9.09
N THR A 25 -3.37 -6.71 -9.82
CA THR A 25 -2.96 -5.37 -9.39
C THR A 25 -4.16 -4.51 -9.06
N TYR A 26 -4.14 -3.89 -7.89
CA TYR A 26 -5.03 -2.78 -7.54
C TYR A 26 -4.28 -1.45 -7.66
N THR A 27 -4.81 -0.54 -8.47
CA THR A 27 -4.25 0.81 -8.65
C THR A 27 -5.26 1.87 -8.21
N PHE A 28 -4.79 2.84 -7.44
CA PHE A 28 -5.56 4.05 -7.12
C PHE A 28 -4.71 5.29 -7.35
N ILE A 29 -5.38 6.38 -7.74
CA ILE A 29 -4.75 7.66 -8.04
C ILE A 29 -5.31 8.69 -7.07
N PHE A 30 -4.42 9.50 -6.50
CA PHE A 30 -4.78 10.58 -5.59
C PHE A 30 -3.90 11.81 -5.84
N ARG A 31 -4.30 12.94 -5.26
CA ARG A 31 -3.50 14.17 -5.27
C ARG A 31 -3.05 14.49 -3.84
N PRO A 32 -1.73 14.47 -3.54
CA PRO A 32 -1.26 14.85 -2.22
C PRO A 32 -1.49 16.34 -1.95
N ASN A 33 -1.55 16.70 -0.67
CA ASN A 33 -1.67 18.07 -0.22
C ASN A 33 -0.46 18.91 -0.65
N LEU A 34 -0.68 19.97 -1.41
CA LEU A 34 0.42 20.77 -1.98
C LEU A 34 1.05 21.76 -0.99
N PHE A 35 0.36 22.07 0.12
CA PHE A 35 0.79 23.09 1.08
C PHE A 35 1.46 22.50 2.33
N PHE A 36 1.14 21.25 2.68
CA PHE A 36 1.67 20.57 3.85
C PHE A 36 2.00 19.11 3.53
N ASN A 37 3.13 18.61 4.03
CA ASN A 37 3.56 17.21 3.87
C ASN A 37 2.81 16.27 4.82
N VAL A 38 1.49 16.19 4.67
CA VAL A 38 0.60 15.49 5.61
C VAL A 38 -0.19 14.36 4.97
N THR A 39 -0.04 14.13 3.66
CA THR A 39 -0.77 13.07 2.98
C THR A 39 -0.18 11.71 3.35
N LEU A 40 -1.04 10.85 3.89
CA LEU A 40 -0.73 9.49 4.32
C LEU A 40 -1.84 8.59 3.82
N TYR A 41 -1.48 7.56 3.06
CA TYR A 41 -2.35 6.43 2.78
C TYR A 41 -1.79 5.20 3.46
N PHE A 42 -2.65 4.52 4.22
CA PHE A 42 -2.35 3.24 4.83
C PHE A 42 -3.34 2.20 4.35
N CYS A 43 -2.83 0.99 4.14
CA CYS A 43 -3.60 -0.14 3.65
C CYS A 43 -3.58 -1.26 4.66
N ARG A 44 -4.74 -1.87 4.87
CA ARG A 44 -4.88 -3.15 5.55
C ARG A 44 -4.92 -4.26 4.52
N PHE A 45 -4.14 -5.30 4.75
CA PHE A 45 -4.00 -6.49 3.91
C PHE A 45 -4.45 -7.70 4.72
N VAL A 46 -5.42 -8.45 4.20
CA VAL A 46 -6.03 -9.58 4.90
C VAL A 46 -6.00 -10.80 4.01
N TRP A 47 -5.42 -11.87 4.54
CA TRP A 47 -5.52 -13.24 4.02
C TRP A 47 -6.21 -14.11 5.06
N ILE A 48 -6.37 -15.40 4.78
CA ILE A 48 -6.98 -16.34 5.72
C ILE A 48 -6.16 -16.37 7.02
N GLY A 49 -6.76 -15.94 8.12
CA GLY A 49 -6.15 -15.95 9.45
C GLY A 49 -5.08 -14.88 9.70
N VAL A 50 -4.77 -14.04 8.72
CA VAL A 50 -3.69 -13.03 8.80
C VAL A 50 -4.22 -11.66 8.43
N SER A 51 -3.86 -10.64 9.22
CA SER A 51 -4.23 -9.25 8.97
C SER A 51 -3.06 -8.34 9.31
N HIS A 52 -2.49 -7.69 8.29
CA HIS A 52 -1.41 -6.73 8.42
C HIS A 52 -1.82 -5.34 7.95
N TYR A 53 -1.06 -4.33 8.34
CA TYR A 53 -1.24 -2.98 7.83
C TYR A 53 0.11 -2.33 7.52
N PHE A 54 0.09 -1.38 6.58
CA PHE A 54 1.28 -0.66 6.14
C PHE A 54 0.95 0.71 5.55
N ASP A 55 1.86 1.66 5.73
CA ASP A 55 1.78 3.00 5.15
C ASP A 55 2.30 2.99 3.71
N ILE A 56 1.41 2.68 2.77
CA ILE A 56 1.73 2.51 1.34
C ILE A 56 2.21 3.81 0.70
N TYR A 57 1.78 4.96 1.22
CA TYR A 57 2.25 6.27 0.80
C TYR A 57 2.38 7.22 1.98
N ARG A 58 3.52 7.89 2.06
CA ARG A 58 3.87 8.89 3.07
C ARG A 58 4.51 10.07 2.38
N GLN A 59 3.85 11.23 2.38
CA GLN A 59 4.32 12.41 1.65
C GLN A 59 5.68 12.95 2.15
N ASP A 60 6.02 12.73 3.42
CA ASP A 60 7.32 13.10 3.99
C ASP A 60 8.46 12.15 3.55
N ARG A 61 8.12 10.92 3.17
CA ARG A 61 9.04 9.87 2.69
C ARG A 61 9.14 9.84 1.17
N ASP A 62 8.01 9.99 0.49
CA ASP A 62 7.82 9.68 -0.93
C ASP A 62 7.72 10.95 -1.79
N LYS A 63 8.56 11.05 -2.83
CA LYS A 63 8.81 12.30 -3.58
C LYS A 63 8.27 12.30 -5.05
N CYS A 64 7.18 11.55 -5.35
CA CYS A 64 6.51 11.31 -6.67
C CYS A 64 7.07 10.12 -7.49
N VAL A 65 6.37 9.47 -8.45
CA VAL A 65 5.12 9.74 -9.24
C VAL A 65 4.18 8.52 -9.24
N GLU A 66 4.74 7.32 -9.07
CA GLU A 66 4.06 6.04 -9.14
C GLU A 66 4.92 5.04 -8.38
N TYR A 67 4.31 4.30 -7.45
CA TYR A 67 5.01 3.24 -6.71
C TYR A 67 4.25 1.94 -6.86
N HIS A 68 4.98 0.91 -7.25
CA HIS A 68 4.49 -0.44 -7.30
C HIS A 68 4.94 -1.18 -6.04
N TRP A 69 4.02 -1.94 -5.47
CA TRP A 69 4.24 -2.69 -4.24
C TRP A 69 3.82 -4.13 -4.46
N ASP A 70 4.77 -5.05 -4.31
CA ASP A 70 4.45 -6.46 -4.20
C ASP A 70 4.19 -6.78 -2.72
N ILE A 71 3.09 -7.48 -2.46
CA ILE A 71 2.62 -7.76 -1.12
C ILE A 71 2.88 -9.24 -0.80
N PHE A 72 3.81 -9.49 0.12
CA PHE A 72 4.15 -10.83 0.60
C PHE A 72 3.79 -10.98 2.07
N GLU A 73 3.62 -12.21 2.57
CA GLU A 73 3.39 -12.49 4.00
C GLU A 73 4.45 -11.84 4.91
N ARG A 74 5.71 -11.82 4.47
CA ARG A 74 6.83 -11.23 5.22
C ARG A 74 6.82 -9.70 5.27
N GLY A 75 6.07 -9.05 4.38
CA GLY A 75 6.03 -7.61 4.25
C GLY A 75 5.94 -7.10 2.81
N PRO A 76 5.61 -5.82 2.64
CA PRO A 76 5.51 -5.19 1.32
C PRO A 76 6.89 -4.84 0.76
N CYS A 77 7.06 -5.03 -0.54
CA CYS A 77 8.28 -4.67 -1.28
C CYS A 77 7.97 -3.62 -2.33
N LYS A 78 8.63 -2.47 -2.22
CA LYS A 78 8.59 -1.42 -3.24
C LYS A 78 9.49 -1.81 -4.40
N ILE A 79 8.94 -1.76 -5.61
CA ILE A 79 9.62 -2.23 -6.83
C ILE A 79 10.36 -1.07 -7.48
N TYR A 80 11.64 -1.30 -7.80
CA TYR A 80 12.48 -0.36 -8.55
C TYR A 80 13.22 -1.09 -9.68
N PRO A 81 13.63 -0.38 -10.76
CA PRO A 81 14.29 -1.02 -11.90
C PRO A 81 15.60 -1.75 -11.58
N LYS A 82 16.28 -1.37 -10.49
CA LYS A 82 17.58 -1.93 -10.10
C LYS A 82 17.49 -2.90 -8.94
N ASN A 83 16.84 -2.49 -7.84
CA ASN A 83 16.76 -3.28 -6.61
C ASN A 83 15.44 -3.00 -5.90
N ASN A 84 14.69 -4.04 -5.55
CA ASN A 84 13.49 -3.90 -4.74
C ASN A 84 13.84 -3.61 -3.28
N GLU A 85 13.05 -2.76 -2.64
CA GLU A 85 13.21 -2.42 -1.22
C GLU A 85 12.04 -3.02 -0.44
N CYS A 86 12.33 -3.91 0.50
CA CYS A 86 11.30 -4.60 1.29
C CYS A 86 11.24 -4.08 2.72
N PHE A 87 10.03 -3.93 3.22
CA PHE A 87 9.73 -3.38 4.53
C PHE A 87 9.07 -4.43 5.41
N LEU A 88 9.18 -4.26 6.72
CA LEU A 88 8.35 -5.00 7.67
C LEU A 88 6.96 -4.38 7.73
N TRP A 89 5.98 -5.18 8.16
CA TRP A 89 4.67 -4.67 8.52
C TRP A 89 4.75 -3.67 9.67
N ASN A 90 3.79 -2.75 9.73
CA ASN A 90 3.67 -1.84 10.86
C ASN A 90 3.22 -2.61 12.12
N ASN A 91 3.68 -2.16 13.29
CA ASN A 91 3.32 -2.71 14.61
C ASN A 91 2.05 -2.06 15.18
#